data_AF-A0A1X2F509-F1
#
_entry.id   AF-A0A1X2F509-F1
#
_cell.length_a   1.000
_cell.length_b   1.000
_cell.length_c   1.000
_cell.angle_alpha   90.00
_cell.angle_beta   90.00
_cell.angle_gamma   90.00
#
_symmetry.space_group_name_H-M   'P 1'
#
loop_
_entity.id
_entity.type
_entity.pdbx_description
1 polymer ?
#
loop_
_entity_poly.entity_id
_entity_poly.type
_entity_poly.pdbx_seq_one_letter_code
_entity_poly.pdbx_strand_id
1 'polypeptide(L)'
;MAAATSLTLTFTVESAYSDGHSSKRTETAELEPFEDLEELWEQLEEFIGDGHGVGKNLGYCFEITIVDAPGRPDLLGKSNEWAGR
;
A
#
# COMPACT_ATOMS: atom_id res chain seq x y z
N MET A 1 -0.29 0.55 -31.05
CA MET A 1 0.08 0.53 -29.63
C MET A 1 -1.20 0.73 -28.84
N ALA A 2 -1.65 -0.28 -28.08
CA ALA A 2 -2.70 -0.05 -27.09
C ALA A 2 -2.11 0.84 -25.99
N ALA A 3 -2.84 1.88 -25.58
CA ALA A 3 -2.42 2.68 -24.44
C ALA A 3 -2.41 1.77 -23.20
N ALA A 4 -1.26 1.65 -22.55
CA ALA A 4 -1.15 1.16 -21.18
C ALA A 4 -2.19 1.93 -20.35
N THR A 5 -3.27 1.26 -19.95
CA THR A 5 -4.34 1.91 -19.20
C THR A 5 -3.92 1.88 -17.75
N SER A 6 -3.59 3.04 -17.17
CA SER A 6 -3.31 3.17 -15.75
C SER A 6 -4.52 2.71 -14.93
N LEU A 7 -4.27 2.09 -13.78
CA LEU A 7 -5.31 1.60 -12.89
C LEU A 7 -5.43 2.55 -11.68
N THR A 8 -6.60 3.14 -11.48
CA THR A 8 -6.86 3.89 -10.24
C THR A 8 -7.31 2.93 -9.14
N LEU A 9 -6.62 2.93 -8.00
CA LEU A 9 -6.99 2.17 -6.81
C LEU A 9 -7.20 3.09 -5.61
N THR A 10 -8.15 2.75 -4.75
CA THR A 10 -8.26 3.30 -3.40
C THR A 10 -7.91 2.22 -2.40
N PHE A 11 -7.05 2.54 -1.44
CA PHE A 11 -6.56 1.60 -0.43
C PHE A 11 -6.38 2.29 0.92
N THR A 12 -6.38 1.50 1.99
CA THR A 12 -6.03 1.96 3.33
C THR A 12 -4.62 1.55 3.67
N VAL A 13 -3.84 2.47 4.22
CA VAL A 13 -2.52 2.23 4.77
C VAL A 13 -2.64 2.26 6.29
N GLU A 14 -2.26 1.17 6.94
CA GLU A 14 -2.18 1.04 8.40
C GLU A 14 -0.71 0.91 8.79
N SER A 15 -0.32 1.59 9.86
CA SER A 15 1.04 1.58 10.37
C SER A 15 1.03 1.35 11.87
N ALA A 16 1.88 0.45 12.33
CA ALA A 16 2.11 0.17 13.74
C ALA A 16 3.61 0.14 14.01
N TYR A 17 4.02 0.75 15.11
CA TYR A 17 5.41 0.85 15.54
C TYR A 17 5.61 0.24 16.93
N SER A 18 6.81 -0.26 17.20
CA SER A 18 7.14 -0.92 18.47
C SER A 18 7.06 -0.01 19.71
N ASP A 19 7.04 1.31 19.52
CA ASP A 19 6.86 2.29 20.59
C ASP A 19 5.39 2.53 20.96
N GLY A 20 4.47 1.81 20.30
CA GLY A 20 3.03 1.88 20.53
C GLY A 20 2.31 2.94 19.68
N HIS A 21 3.03 3.66 18.81
CA HIS A 21 2.38 4.54 17.83
C HIS A 21 1.70 3.72 16.74
N SER A 22 0.51 4.16 16.33
CA SER A 22 -0.21 3.57 15.20
C SER A 22 -0.97 4.65 14.44
N SER A 23 -1.09 4.48 13.12
CA SER A 23 -1.84 5.37 12.25
C SER A 23 -2.59 4.59 11.17
N LYS A 24 -3.63 5.23 10.63
CA LYS A 24 -4.44 4.71 9.53
C LYS A 24 -4.83 5.86 8.61
N ARG A 25 -4.63 5.68 7.31
CA ARG A 25 -5.05 6.64 6.28
C ARG A 25 -5.61 5.92 5.05
N THR A 26 -6.41 6.63 4.26
CA THR A 26 -6.93 6.15 2.99
C THR A 26 -6.32 6.99 1.88
N GLU A 27 -5.83 6.33 0.84
CA GLU A 27 -5.23 6.97 -0.32
C GLU A 27 -5.86 6.46 -1.62
N THR A 28 -5.78 7.28 -2.66
CA THR A 28 -6.15 6.93 -4.02
C THR A 28 -4.97 7.24 -4.92
N ALA A 29 -4.50 6.24 -5.67
CA ALA A 29 -3.36 6.38 -6.57
C ALA A 29 -3.68 5.84 -7.97
N GLU A 30 -3.04 6.42 -8.97
CA GLU A 30 -2.98 5.86 -10.31
C GLU A 30 -1.70 5.02 -10.43
N LEU A 31 -1.87 3.74 -10.78
CA LEU A 31 -0.78 2.80 -10.91
C LEU A 31 -0.42 2.55 -12.36
N GLU A 32 0.86 2.27 -12.60
CA GLU A 32 1.33 1.76 -13.88
C GLU A 32 0.77 0.34 -14.10
N PRO A 33 0.59 -0.10 -15.36
CA PRO A 33 0.17 -1.47 -15.62
C PRO A 33 1.14 -2.47 -15.00
N PHE A 34 0.58 -3.50 -14.37
CA PHE A 34 1.32 -4.59 -13.73
C PHE A 34 0.82 -5.94 -14.24
N GLU A 35 1.71 -6.93 -14.29
CA GLU A 35 1.44 -8.29 -14.75
C GLU A 35 0.85 -9.17 -13.63
N ASP A 36 1.27 -8.95 -12.39
CA ASP A 36 0.85 -9.73 -11.23
C ASP A 36 0.75 -8.92 -9.92
N LEU A 37 0.43 -9.61 -8.82
CA LEU A 37 0.26 -8.97 -7.52
C LEU A 37 1.59 -8.51 -6.89
N GLU A 38 2.71 -9.14 -7.23
CA GLU A 38 4.01 -8.75 -6.68
C GLU A 38 4.39 -7.35 -7.20
N GLU A 39 4.28 -7.13 -8.52
CA GLU A 39 4.49 -5.81 -9.13
C GLU A 39 3.51 -4.74 -8.59
N LEU A 40 2.26 -5.13 -8.30
CA LEU A 40 1.31 -4.23 -7.65
C LEU A 40 1.78 -3.82 -6.25
N TRP A 41 2.27 -4.76 -5.44
CA TRP A 41 2.73 -4.46 -4.09
C TRP A 41 4.02 -3.65 -4.09
N GLU A 42 4.93 -3.88 -5.03
CA GLU A 42 6.13 -3.05 -5.22
C GLU A 42 5.77 -1.59 -5.49
N GLN A 43 4.77 -1.34 -6.34
CA GLN A 43 4.28 0.02 -6.57
C GLN A 43 3.64 0.61 -5.30
N LEU A 44 2.85 -0.18 -4.56
CA LEU A 44 2.17 0.31 -3.37
C LEU A 44 3.10 0.52 -2.15
N GLU A 45 4.30 -0.06 -2.17
CA GLU A 45 5.30 0.09 -1.11
C GLU A 45 5.67 1.56 -0.87
N GLU A 46 5.63 2.43 -1.89
CA GLU A 46 5.95 3.85 -1.72
C GLU A 46 4.98 4.60 -0.78
N PHE A 47 3.78 4.06 -0.58
CA PHE A 47 2.73 4.67 0.23
C PHE A 47 2.76 4.23 1.69
N ILE A 48 3.63 3.30 2.10
CA ILE A 48 3.68 2.82 3.48
C ILE A 48 4.42 3.77 4.42
N GLY A 49 4.11 3.66 5.70
CA GLY A 49 4.71 4.48 6.74
C GLY A 49 4.19 5.93 6.77
N ASP A 50 4.29 6.56 7.94
CA ASP A 50 3.80 7.93 8.19
C ASP A 50 4.91 8.90 8.62
N GLY A 51 6.16 8.46 8.53
CA GLY A 51 7.33 9.24 8.92
C GLY A 51 7.69 9.17 10.41
N HIS A 52 6.88 8.55 11.27
CA HIS A 52 7.09 8.53 12.72
C HIS A 52 8.41 7.85 13.15
N GLY A 53 8.82 6.80 12.42
CA GLY A 53 10.07 6.06 12.64
C GLY A 53 11.32 6.67 12.01
N VAL A 54 11.23 7.78 11.28
CA VAL A 54 12.38 8.34 10.56
C VAL A 54 13.48 8.77 11.55
N GLY A 55 14.69 8.24 11.33
CA GLY A 55 15.85 8.51 12.19
C GLY A 55 15.87 7.74 13.51
N LYS A 56 14.95 6.79 13.71
CA LYS A 56 14.92 5.88 14.86
C LYS A 56 14.87 4.43 14.39
N ASN A 57 15.48 3.53 15.15
CA ASN A 57 15.32 2.10 14.91
C ASN A 57 14.08 1.60 15.66
N LEU A 58 12.89 1.93 15.13
CA LEU A 58 11.63 1.39 15.61
C LEU A 58 11.26 0.20 14.74
N GLY A 59 10.91 -0.91 15.37
CA GLY A 59 10.25 -2.00 14.65
C GLY A 59 8.93 -1.48 14.10
N TYR A 60 8.58 -1.92 12.89
CA TYR A 60 7.40 -1.48 12.18
C TYR A 60 6.63 -2.67 11.59
N CYS A 61 5.33 -2.48 11.47
CA CYS A 61 4.44 -3.29 10.66
C CYS A 61 3.51 -2.35 9.89
N PHE A 62 3.56 -2.41 8.57
CA PHE A 62 2.72 -1.64 7.67
C PHE A 62 1.82 -2.60 6.90
N GLU A 63 0.54 -2.25 6.76
CA GLU A 63 -0.40 -3.01 5.97
C GLU A 63 -1.09 -2.09 4.96
N ILE A 64 -1.18 -2.52 3.71
CA ILE A 64 -2.07 -1.90 2.73
C ILE A 64 -3.22 -2.85 2.44
N THR A 65 -4.45 -2.34 2.45
CA THR A 65 -5.65 -3.07 2.05
C THR A 65 -6.40 -2.32 0.96
N ILE A 66 -6.69 -2.96 -0.17
CA ILE A 66 -7.42 -2.36 -1.29
C ILE A 66 -8.91 -2.29 -0.96
N VAL A 67 -9.49 -1.09 -1.00
CA VAL A 67 -10.89 -0.82 -0.63
C VAL A 67 -11.76 -0.38 -1.81
N ASP A 68 -11.16 0.05 -2.92
CA ASP A 68 -11.85 0.23 -4.21
C ASP A 68 -10.88 -0.03 -5.38
N ALA A 69 -11.39 -0.66 -6.43
CA ALA A 69 -10.61 -1.01 -7.61
C ALA A 69 -11.48 -1.01 -8.88
N PRO A 70 -11.88 0.17 -9.39
CA PRO A 70 -12.67 0.26 -10.62
C PRO A 70 -12.00 -0.47 -11.78
N GLY A 71 -12.72 -1.43 -12.38
CA GLY A 71 -12.21 -2.24 -13.50
C GLY A 71 -11.40 -3.49 -13.09
N ARG A 72 -11.08 -3.66 -11.80
CA ARG A 72 -10.39 -4.85 -11.27
C ARG A 72 -11.00 -5.29 -9.91
N PRO A 73 -12.28 -5.69 -9.90
CA PRO A 73 -12.97 -6.08 -8.66
C PRO A 73 -12.33 -7.30 -7.96
N ASP A 74 -11.50 -8.07 -8.67
CA ASP A 74 -10.69 -9.16 -8.12
C ASP A 74 -9.67 -8.70 -7.08
N LEU A 75 -9.29 -7.41 -7.10
CA LEU A 75 -8.33 -6.82 -6.17
C LEU A 75 -8.97 -6.34 -4.86
N LEU A 76 -10.29 -6.17 -4.83
CA LEU A 76 -10.99 -5.65 -3.66
C LEU A 76 -10.78 -6.55 -2.44
N GLY A 77 -10.33 -5.97 -1.32
CA GLY A 77 -10.05 -6.67 -0.08
C GLY A 77 -8.72 -7.43 -0.04
N LYS A 78 -7.91 -7.38 -1.10
CA LYS A 78 -6.53 -7.88 -1.03
C LYS A 78 -5.70 -6.96 -0.13
N SER A 79 -4.79 -7.58 0.62
CA SER A 79 -3.84 -6.86 1.47
C SER A 79 -2.43 -7.41 1.34
N ASN A 80 -1.46 -6.58 1.70
CA ASN A 80 -0.06 -6.96 1.86
C ASN A 80 0.53 -6.29 3.10
N GLU A 81 1.45 -6.99 3.76
CA GLU A 81 2.11 -6.55 4.99
C GLU A 81 3.62 -6.41 4.77
N TRP A 82 4.21 -5.33 5.29
CA TRP A 82 5.65 -5.09 5.36
C TRP A 82 6.06 -4.90 6.81
N ALA A 83 6.93 -5.77 7.31
CA ALA A 83 7.41 -5.70 8.69
C ALA A 83 8.95 -5.64 8.76
N GLY A 84 9.46 -4.91 9.75
CA GLY A 84 10.90 -4.74 9.98
C GLY A 84 11.24 -4.44 11.44
N ARG A 85 12.54 -4.47 11.77
CA ARG A 85 13.07 -4.24 13.14
C ARG A 85 14.18 -3.22 13.17
#